data_AF-A0A958FK24-F1
#
_entry.id   AF-A0A958FK24-F1
#
_cell.length_a   1.000
_cell.length_b   1.000
_cell.length_c   1.000
_cell.angle_alpha   90.00
_cell.angle_beta   90.00
_cell.angle_gamma   90.00
#
_symmetry.space_group_name_H-M   'P 1'
#
loop_
_entity.id
_entity.type
_entity.pdbx_description
1 polymer ?
#
loop_
_entity_poly.entity_id
_entity_poly.type
_entity_poly.pdbx_seq_one_letter_code
_entity_poly.pdbx_strand_id
1 'polypeptide(L)'
;NSLVFVGILPLLIGLSALVLYPPVEGVIPAHLDDGALIFNALMRDYTPAWLNVLLGIGLVAAAMSTVDTCGNVVALSASYDLIEPRLQGKWHPERLSRLARWSSAGAIGLALLYALNTNSLQDIFYLSSGVLTTTVFLPVVAVFRPDASARQANWAAGFGFAGTLLFYLWESHGNLLQLEPQWLAGTGVGYILFGFLCSAAGYFTGKPVNK
;
A
#
# COMPACT_ATOMS: atom_id res chain seq x y z
N ASN A 1 -11.84 -1.93 -19.62
CA ASN A 1 -11.45 -0.55 -19.29
C ASN A 1 -10.20 -0.45 -18.42
N SER A 2 -10.10 -1.13 -17.27
CA SER A 2 -8.93 -1.00 -16.38
C SER A 2 -7.59 -1.35 -17.02
N LEU A 3 -7.53 -2.37 -17.90
CA LEU A 3 -6.32 -2.71 -18.64
C LEU A 3 -5.78 -1.53 -19.47
N VAL A 4 -6.68 -0.76 -20.09
CA VAL A 4 -6.29 0.37 -20.93
C VAL A 4 -5.77 1.52 -20.08
N PHE A 5 -6.53 1.91 -19.06
CA PHE A 5 -6.21 3.09 -18.24
C PHE A 5 -5.08 2.87 -17.23
N VAL A 6 -4.94 1.66 -16.68
CA VAL A 6 -3.94 1.33 -15.65
C VAL A 6 -2.73 0.61 -16.25
N GLY A 7 -2.93 -0.17 -17.32
CA GLY A 7 -1.84 -0.90 -17.97
C GLY A 7 -1.27 -0.17 -19.18
N ILE A 8 -2.06 -0.04 -20.23
CA ILE A 8 -1.57 0.39 -21.55
C ILE A 8 -1.15 1.86 -21.55
N LEU A 9 -1.98 2.78 -21.03
CA LEU A 9 -1.66 4.21 -21.06
C LEU A 9 -0.40 4.55 -20.24
N PRO A 10 -0.23 4.11 -18.98
CA PRO A 10 1.02 4.35 -18.24
C PRO A 10 2.23 3.70 -18.90
N LEU A 11 2.09 2.50 -19.47
CA LEU A 11 3.15 1.83 -20.22
C LEU A 11 3.59 2.67 -21.42
N LEU A 12 2.65 3.18 -22.23
CA LEU A 12 2.96 4.01 -23.39
C LEU A 12 3.65 5.31 -22.98
N ILE A 13 3.22 5.94 -21.88
CA ILE A 13 3.86 7.15 -21.34
C ILE A 13 5.30 6.84 -20.91
N GLY A 14 5.51 5.75 -20.16
CA GLY A 14 6.83 5.31 -19.70
C GLY A 14 7.77 4.97 -20.86
N LEU A 15 7.29 4.22 -21.86
CA LEU A 15 8.08 3.91 -23.06
C LEU A 15 8.43 5.17 -23.86
N SER A 16 7.49 6.12 -23.98
CA SER A 16 7.75 7.39 -24.65
C SER A 16 8.79 8.22 -23.89
N ALA A 17 8.75 8.22 -22.55
CA ALA A 17 9.74 8.89 -21.72
C ALA A 17 11.14 8.30 -21.91
N LEU A 18 11.29 6.98 -22.04
CA LEU A 18 12.59 6.36 -22.30
C LEU A 18 13.20 6.77 -23.65
N VAL A 19 12.36 7.07 -24.65
CA VAL A 19 12.81 7.58 -25.96
C VAL A 19 13.19 9.06 -25.87
N LEU A 20 12.41 9.86 -25.13
CA LEU A 20 12.63 11.30 -25.01
C LEU A 20 13.76 11.67 -24.03
N TYR A 21 13.98 10.85 -23.01
CA TYR A 21 14.98 11.01 -21.97
C TYR A 21 15.86 9.75 -21.89
N PRO A 22 16.70 9.48 -22.90
CA PRO A 22 17.51 8.27 -22.92
C PRO A 22 18.55 8.27 -21.78
N PRO A 23 18.82 7.12 -21.16
CA PRO A 23 19.87 7.01 -20.15
C PRO A 23 21.23 7.27 -20.80
N VAL A 24 22.05 8.08 -20.14
CA VAL A 24 23.43 8.37 -20.56
C VAL A 24 24.35 7.51 -19.69
N GLU A 25 25.17 6.67 -20.32
CA GLU A 25 26.05 5.72 -19.61
C GLU A 25 25.29 4.74 -18.67
N GLY A 26 24.03 4.44 -18.99
CA GLY A 26 23.18 3.56 -18.18
C GLY A 26 22.56 4.23 -16.95
N VAL A 27 22.75 5.53 -16.78
CA VAL A 27 22.19 6.31 -15.67
C VAL A 27 20.99 7.11 -16.16
N ILE A 28 19.87 7.00 -15.44
CA ILE A 28 18.65 7.79 -15.69
C ILE A 28 18.94 9.25 -15.28
N PRO A 29 18.50 10.26 -16.05
CA PRO A 29 18.68 11.66 -15.67
C PRO A 29 18.13 11.95 -14.27
N ALA A 30 18.89 12.67 -13.43
CA ALA A 30 18.54 12.89 -12.02
C ALA A 30 17.16 13.55 -11.77
N HIS A 31 16.60 14.26 -12.75
CA HIS A 31 15.26 14.85 -12.67
C HIS A 31 14.13 13.83 -12.93
N LEU A 32 14.47 12.58 -13.26
CA LEU A 32 13.59 11.44 -13.53
C LEU A 32 13.91 10.23 -12.64
N ASP A 33 14.71 10.43 -11.58
CA ASP A 33 15.19 9.35 -10.70
C ASP A 33 14.02 8.62 -9.98
N ASP A 34 12.88 9.30 -9.82
CA ASP A 34 11.60 8.69 -9.44
C ASP A 34 10.67 8.62 -10.66
N GLY A 35 10.16 7.42 -10.95
CA GLY A 35 9.22 7.18 -12.04
C GLY A 35 7.94 8.03 -11.98
N ALA A 36 7.57 8.53 -10.80
CA ALA A 36 6.43 9.44 -10.65
C ALA A 36 6.69 10.86 -11.18
N LEU A 37 7.96 11.26 -11.32
CA LEU A 37 8.35 12.56 -11.84
C LEU A 37 8.32 12.61 -13.37
N ILE A 38 8.29 11.45 -14.03
CA ILE A 38 8.25 11.33 -15.50
C ILE A 38 7.11 12.15 -16.10
N PHE A 39 5.91 12.04 -15.55
CA PHE A 39 4.75 12.77 -16.08
C PHE A 39 4.89 14.28 -15.89
N ASN A 40 5.47 14.73 -14.77
CA ASN A 40 5.72 16.15 -14.50
C ASN A 40 6.78 16.72 -15.46
N ALA A 41 7.88 15.99 -15.68
CA ALA A 41 8.92 16.36 -16.64
C ALA A 41 8.35 16.47 -18.06
N LEU A 42 7.58 15.46 -18.51
CA LEU A 42 6.94 15.47 -19.82
C LEU A 42 5.99 16.66 -19.99
N MET A 43 5.18 16.97 -18.97
CA MET A 43 4.30 18.13 -18.98
C MET A 43 5.09 19.44 -19.08
N ARG A 44 6.14 19.58 -18.28
CA ARG A 44 6.96 20.79 -18.25
C ARG A 44 7.66 21.05 -19.58
N ASP A 45 8.19 20.01 -20.21
CA ASP A 45 9.07 20.16 -21.37
C ASP A 45 8.31 20.18 -22.71
N TYR A 46 7.19 19.47 -22.80
CA TYR A 46 6.50 19.24 -24.08
C TYR A 46 5.09 19.81 -24.16
N THR A 47 4.53 20.40 -23.09
CA THR A 47 3.17 20.98 -23.14
C THR A 47 3.19 22.51 -23.09
N PRO A 48 2.30 23.18 -23.87
CA PRO A 48 2.13 24.62 -23.76
C PRO A 48 1.56 25.00 -22.38
N ALA A 49 1.86 26.21 -21.92
CA ALA A 49 1.56 26.65 -20.54
C ALA A 49 0.09 26.42 -20.11
N TRP A 50 -0.88 26.67 -20.99
CA TRP A 50 -2.29 26.47 -20.68
C TRP A 50 -2.65 24.99 -20.46
N LEU A 51 -2.02 24.08 -21.22
CA LEU A 51 -2.25 22.65 -21.11
C LEU A 51 -1.55 22.09 -19.88
N ASN A 52 -0.35 22.59 -19.55
CA ASN A 52 0.35 22.24 -18.33
C ASN A 52 -0.50 22.55 -17.08
N VAL A 53 -1.09 23.75 -17.02
CA VAL A 53 -2.00 24.13 -15.93
C VAL A 53 -3.22 23.20 -15.87
N LEU A 54 -3.85 22.92 -17.02
CA LEU A 54 -5.02 22.05 -17.07
C LEU A 54 -4.71 20.62 -16.60
N LEU A 55 -3.62 20.04 -17.09
CA LEU A 55 -3.16 18.70 -16.71
C LEU A 55 -2.75 18.66 -15.22
N GLY A 56 -2.12 19.73 -14.71
CA GLY A 56 -1.75 19.85 -13.30
C GLY A 56 -2.96 19.85 -12.39
N ILE A 57 -4.00 20.62 -12.73
CA ILE A 57 -5.29 20.60 -12.02
C ILE A 57 -5.91 19.20 -12.08
N GLY A 58 -5.89 18.56 -13.25
CA GLY A 58 -6.40 17.19 -13.42
C GLY A 58 -5.68 16.16 -12.55
N LEU A 59 -4.34 16.25 -12.46
CA LEU A 59 -3.53 15.35 -11.64
C LEU A 59 -3.83 15.53 -10.15
N VAL A 60 -3.93 16.77 -9.67
CA VAL A 60 -4.30 17.07 -8.29
C VAL A 60 -5.73 16.60 -8.00
N ALA A 61 -6.67 16.83 -8.91
CA ALA A 61 -8.05 16.38 -8.77
C ALA A 61 -8.14 14.83 -8.70
N ALA A 62 -7.39 14.12 -9.53
CA ALA A 62 -7.33 12.67 -9.51
C ALA A 62 -6.73 12.14 -8.18
N ALA A 63 -5.64 12.75 -7.71
CA ALA A 63 -5.04 12.40 -6.41
C ALA A 63 -6.04 12.61 -5.26
N MET A 64 -6.71 13.77 -5.22
CA MET A 64 -7.69 14.10 -4.18
C MET A 64 -8.90 13.16 -4.20
N SER A 65 -9.39 12.77 -5.38
CA SER A 65 -10.49 11.78 -5.47
C SER A 65 -10.13 10.42 -4.86
N THR A 66 -8.85 10.04 -4.95
CA THR A 66 -8.34 8.79 -4.36
C THR A 66 -8.23 8.93 -2.85
N VAL A 67 -7.66 10.04 -2.36
CA VAL A 67 -7.55 10.34 -0.92
C VAL A 67 -8.94 10.38 -0.27
N ASP A 68 -9.91 11.05 -0.87
CA ASP A 68 -11.28 11.14 -0.36
C ASP A 68 -11.94 9.76 -0.28
N THR A 69 -11.81 8.96 -1.33
CA THR A 69 -12.38 7.61 -1.37
C THR A 69 -11.74 6.70 -0.32
N CYS A 70 -10.41 6.69 -0.22
CA CYS A 70 -9.68 5.89 0.76
C CYS A 70 -9.97 6.35 2.19
N GLY A 71 -9.99 7.66 2.43
CA GLY A 71 -10.33 8.26 3.73
C GLY A 71 -11.74 7.86 4.18
N ASN A 72 -12.71 7.88 3.26
CA ASN A 72 -14.07 7.46 3.55
C ASN A 72 -14.18 5.95 3.82
N VAL A 73 -13.47 5.10 3.07
CA VAL A 73 -13.42 3.64 3.33
C VAL A 73 -12.87 3.37 4.74
N VAL A 74 -11.79 4.05 5.12
CA VAL A 74 -11.24 3.93 6.49
C VAL A 74 -12.25 4.39 7.54
N ALA A 75 -12.97 5.49 7.29
CA ALA A 75 -14.01 5.98 8.20
C ALA A 75 -15.12 4.93 8.41
N LEU A 76 -15.62 4.35 7.31
CA LEU A 76 -16.70 3.37 7.33
C LEU A 76 -16.25 2.08 8.00
N SER A 77 -15.10 1.52 7.61
CA SER A 77 -14.56 0.30 8.23
C SER A 77 -14.28 0.50 9.72
N ALA A 78 -13.67 1.63 10.11
CA ALA A 78 -13.47 1.93 11.54
C ALA A 78 -14.81 2.06 12.29
N SER A 79 -15.81 2.72 11.68
CA SER A 79 -17.13 2.88 12.28
C SER A 79 -17.83 1.54 12.48
N TYR A 80 -18.02 0.77 11.40
CA TYR A 80 -18.83 -0.45 11.41
C TYR A 80 -18.10 -1.65 12.03
N ASP A 81 -16.78 -1.76 11.86
CA ASP A 81 -16.06 -2.97 12.27
C ASP A 81 -15.41 -2.82 13.67
N LEU A 82 -15.03 -1.60 14.08
CA LEU A 82 -14.30 -1.39 15.34
C LEU A 82 -15.11 -0.65 16.40
N ILE A 83 -15.82 0.41 16.01
CA ILE A 83 -16.49 1.35 16.92
C ILE A 83 -17.90 0.82 17.27
N GLU A 84 -18.74 0.54 16.28
CA GLU A 84 -20.13 0.15 16.47
C GLU A 84 -20.28 -1.14 17.30
N PRO A 85 -19.56 -2.26 17.02
CA PRO A 85 -19.71 -3.49 17.79
C PRO A 85 -19.35 -3.33 19.27
N ARG A 86 -18.53 -2.34 19.62
CA ARG A 86 -18.07 -2.09 21.00
C ARG A 86 -18.87 -1.00 21.73
N LEU A 87 -19.46 -0.05 21.01
CA LEU A 87 -19.98 1.21 21.57
C LEU A 87 -21.42 1.56 21.18
N GLN A 88 -22.04 0.84 20.23
CA GLN A 88 -23.40 1.13 19.73
C GLN A 88 -24.46 1.17 20.85
N GLY A 89 -24.34 0.32 21.87
CA GLY A 89 -25.25 0.31 23.03
C GLY A 89 -24.93 1.33 24.13
N LYS A 90 -23.82 2.07 24.02
CA LYS A 90 -23.33 2.98 25.08
C LYS A 90 -23.38 4.44 24.67
N TRP A 91 -23.21 4.74 23.39
CA TRP A 91 -23.01 6.11 22.89
C TRP A 91 -24.11 6.53 21.92
N HIS A 92 -24.47 7.81 21.95
CA HIS A 92 -25.43 8.40 21.01
C HIS A 92 -24.88 8.35 19.57
N PRO A 93 -25.72 8.13 18.53
CA PRO A 93 -25.30 8.03 17.13
C PRO A 93 -24.41 9.19 16.65
N GLU A 94 -24.70 10.42 17.08
CA GLU A 94 -23.90 11.60 16.71
C GLU A 94 -22.45 11.56 17.26
N ARG A 95 -22.24 10.95 18.42
CA ARG A 95 -20.90 10.81 19.02
C ARG A 95 -20.11 9.71 18.30
N LEU A 96 -20.79 8.63 17.91
CA LEU A 96 -20.21 7.55 17.10
C LEU A 96 -19.76 8.07 15.73
N SER A 97 -20.63 8.81 15.04
CA SER A 97 -20.31 9.46 13.76
C SER A 97 -19.14 10.45 13.89
N ARG A 98 -19.12 11.26 14.96
CA ARG A 98 -17.98 12.15 15.24
C ARG A 98 -16.67 11.39 15.41
N LEU A 99 -16.67 10.30 16.18
CA LEU A 99 -15.47 9.49 16.40
C LEU A 99 -14.96 8.87 15.08
N ALA A 100 -15.84 8.34 14.23
CA ALA A 100 -15.46 7.79 12.93
C ALA A 100 -14.83 8.83 11.99
N ARG A 101 -15.33 10.07 12.00
CA ARG A 101 -14.71 11.17 11.24
C ARG A 101 -13.33 11.53 11.79
N TRP A 102 -13.17 11.56 13.11
CA TRP A 102 -11.87 11.81 13.74
C TRP A 102 -10.87 10.68 13.50
N SER A 103 -11.29 9.42 13.46
CA SER A 103 -10.40 8.30 13.12
C SER A 103 -9.94 8.38 11.66
N SER A 104 -10.82 8.75 10.74
CA SER A 104 -10.46 9.00 9.33
C SER A 104 -9.49 10.17 9.18
N ALA A 105 -9.79 11.31 9.81
CA ALA A 105 -8.89 12.46 9.83
C ALA A 105 -7.52 12.11 10.44
N GLY A 106 -7.51 11.30 11.51
CA GLY A 106 -6.29 10.78 12.12
C GLY A 106 -5.49 9.87 11.18
N ALA A 107 -6.16 8.97 10.45
CA ALA A 107 -5.53 8.11 9.46
C ALA A 107 -4.91 8.91 8.30
N ILE A 108 -5.62 9.91 7.79
CA ILE A 108 -5.09 10.84 6.77
C ILE A 108 -3.90 11.62 7.33
N GLY A 109 -3.98 12.09 8.58
CA GLY A 109 -2.87 12.77 9.25
C GLY A 109 -1.63 11.89 9.40
N LEU A 110 -1.81 10.62 9.78
CA LEU A 110 -0.72 9.63 9.85
C LEU A 110 -0.13 9.34 8.46
N ALA A 111 -0.99 9.22 7.44
CA ALA A 111 -0.54 9.05 6.05
C ALA A 111 0.27 10.26 5.57
N LEU A 112 -0.14 11.48 5.93
CA LEU A 112 0.63 12.70 5.63
C LEU A 112 1.99 12.70 6.34
N LEU A 113 2.04 12.36 7.63
CA LEU A 113 3.30 12.25 8.37
C LEU A 113 4.24 11.21 7.75
N TYR A 114 3.69 10.06 7.35
CA TYR A 114 4.45 9.04 6.65
C TYR A 114 4.97 9.51 5.29
N ALA A 115 4.11 10.19 4.51
CA ALA A 115 4.48 10.77 3.22
C ALA A 115 5.59 11.82 3.32
N LEU A 116 5.59 12.65 4.38
CA LEU A 116 6.63 13.65 4.62
C LEU A 116 8.01 13.05 4.96
N ASN A 117 8.05 11.81 5.44
CA ASN A 117 9.29 11.13 5.84
C ASN A 117 9.74 10.07 4.81
N THR A 118 9.00 9.88 3.73
CA THR A 118 9.31 8.86 2.72
C THR A 118 9.77 9.51 1.43
N ASN A 119 10.93 9.10 0.93
CA ASN A 119 11.55 9.68 -0.27
C ASN A 119 11.30 8.87 -1.56
N SER A 120 10.61 7.72 -1.47
CA SER A 120 10.42 6.79 -2.58
C SER A 120 8.98 6.30 -2.63
N LEU A 121 8.29 6.55 -3.75
CA LEU A 121 6.94 6.01 -3.99
C LEU A 121 6.94 4.49 -4.14
N GLN A 122 8.04 3.94 -4.65
CA GLN A 122 8.25 2.51 -4.78
C GLN A 122 8.17 1.82 -3.42
N ASP A 123 8.79 2.39 -2.39
CA ASP A 123 8.81 1.82 -1.04
C ASP A 123 7.40 1.83 -0.43
N ILE A 124 6.65 2.93 -0.62
CA ILE A 124 5.26 3.04 -0.18
C ILE A 124 4.39 1.99 -0.87
N PHE A 125 4.57 1.81 -2.18
CA PHE A 125 3.81 0.84 -2.97
C PHE A 125 4.10 -0.59 -2.53
N TYR A 126 5.37 -0.97 -2.41
CA TYR A 126 5.75 -2.32 -1.99
C TYR A 126 5.38 -2.59 -0.54
N LEU A 127 5.49 -1.62 0.36
CA LEU A 127 5.05 -1.81 1.75
C LEU A 127 3.55 -2.05 1.81
N SER A 128 2.76 -1.22 1.13
CA SER A 128 1.29 -1.36 1.07
C SER A 128 0.89 -2.71 0.45
N SER A 129 1.48 -3.08 -0.69
CA SER A 129 1.23 -4.36 -1.36
C SER A 129 1.66 -5.55 -0.49
N GLY A 130 2.80 -5.44 0.19
CA GLY A 130 3.30 -6.44 1.12
C GLY A 130 2.35 -6.65 2.28
N VAL A 131 1.92 -5.57 2.95
CA VAL A 131 0.95 -5.64 4.06
C VAL A 131 -0.36 -6.29 3.62
N LEU A 132 -0.91 -5.89 2.47
CA LEU A 132 -2.13 -6.48 1.92
C LEU A 132 -1.95 -7.97 1.62
N THR A 133 -0.84 -8.33 0.97
CA THR A 133 -0.56 -9.72 0.59
C THR A 133 -0.43 -10.62 1.81
N THR A 134 0.38 -10.23 2.79
CA THR A 134 0.63 -11.08 3.97
C THR A 134 -0.56 -11.12 4.93
N THR A 135 -1.34 -10.03 5.02
CA THR A 135 -2.46 -9.94 5.95
C THR A 135 -3.73 -10.58 5.39
N VAL A 136 -4.00 -10.44 4.08
CA VAL A 136 -5.32 -10.76 3.50
C VAL A 136 -5.33 -12.07 2.72
N PHE A 137 -4.21 -12.47 2.09
CA PHE A 137 -4.20 -13.64 1.19
C PHE A 137 -4.66 -14.92 1.88
N LEU A 138 -4.06 -15.29 3.01
CA LEU A 138 -4.42 -16.53 3.71
C LEU A 138 -5.83 -16.51 4.31
N PRO A 139 -6.32 -15.41 4.93
CA PRO A 139 -7.73 -15.30 5.30
C PRO A 139 -8.69 -15.50 4.12
N VAL A 140 -8.38 -14.97 2.93
CA VAL A 140 -9.22 -15.18 1.74
C VAL A 140 -9.20 -16.65 1.31
N VAL A 141 -8.02 -17.28 1.29
CA VAL A 141 -7.90 -18.72 1.02
C VAL A 141 -8.69 -19.55 2.04
N ALA A 142 -8.70 -19.14 3.31
CA ALA A 142 -9.44 -19.80 4.38
C ALA A 142 -10.96 -19.83 4.11
N VAL A 143 -11.53 -18.78 3.51
CA VAL A 143 -12.97 -18.73 3.17
C VAL A 143 -13.38 -19.83 2.20
N PHE A 144 -12.49 -20.24 1.29
CA PHE A 144 -12.76 -21.31 0.33
C PHE A 144 -12.47 -22.72 0.88
N ARG A 145 -12.00 -22.83 2.12
CA ARG A 145 -11.63 -24.10 2.76
C ARG A 145 -12.66 -24.48 3.82
N PRO A 146 -13.36 -25.62 3.67
CA PRO A 146 -14.37 -26.04 4.64
C PRO A 146 -13.78 -26.42 6.00
N ASP A 147 -12.48 -26.74 6.06
CA ASP A 147 -11.76 -27.10 7.28
C ASP A 147 -11.14 -25.90 8.01
N ALA A 148 -11.28 -24.68 7.46
CA ALA A 148 -10.66 -23.49 8.03
C ALA A 148 -11.53 -22.86 9.12
N SER A 149 -10.91 -22.50 10.24
CA SER A 149 -11.56 -21.83 11.35
C SER A 149 -11.28 -20.33 11.36
N ALA A 150 -12.20 -19.55 11.94
CA ALA A 150 -12.01 -18.10 12.14
C ALA A 150 -10.72 -17.76 12.91
N ARG A 151 -10.28 -18.65 13.82
CA ARG A 151 -9.02 -18.50 14.54
C ARG A 151 -7.83 -18.54 13.59
N GLN A 152 -7.79 -19.46 12.62
CA GLN A 152 -6.71 -19.53 11.65
C GLN A 152 -6.61 -18.28 10.80
N ALA A 153 -7.75 -17.78 10.31
CA ALA A 153 -7.79 -16.54 9.53
C ALA A 153 -7.28 -15.34 10.36
N ASN A 154 -7.75 -15.17 11.60
CA ASN A 154 -7.33 -14.06 12.45
C ASN A 154 -5.85 -14.14 12.85
N TRP A 155 -5.33 -15.33 13.12
CA TRP A 155 -3.91 -15.52 13.43
C TRP A 155 -3.03 -15.30 12.21
N ALA A 156 -3.44 -15.78 11.04
CA ALA A 156 -2.73 -15.49 9.79
C ALA A 156 -2.66 -13.97 9.52
N ALA A 157 -3.78 -13.27 9.64
CA ALA A 157 -3.83 -11.82 9.47
C ALA A 157 -2.92 -11.09 10.48
N GLY A 158 -3.02 -11.43 11.77
CA GLY A 158 -2.22 -10.80 12.82
C GLY A 158 -0.72 -11.02 12.67
N PHE A 159 -0.30 -12.28 12.42
CA PHE A 159 1.10 -12.61 12.22
C PHE A 159 1.65 -12.10 10.89
N GLY A 160 0.83 -12.07 9.83
CA GLY A 160 1.19 -11.49 8.54
C GLY A 160 1.43 -9.99 8.62
N PHE A 161 0.52 -9.25 9.26
CA PHE A 161 0.66 -7.82 9.48
C PHE A 161 1.90 -7.48 10.33
N ALA A 162 2.01 -8.11 11.50
CA ALA A 162 3.12 -7.88 12.41
C ALA A 162 4.46 -8.31 11.80
N GLY A 163 4.49 -9.46 11.13
CA GLY A 163 5.66 -9.98 10.44
C GLY A 163 6.15 -9.01 9.37
N THR A 164 5.27 -8.53 8.49
CA THR A 164 5.65 -7.58 7.44
C THR A 164 6.24 -6.29 8.02
N LEU A 165 5.63 -5.72 9.07
CA LEU A 165 6.17 -4.51 9.69
C LEU A 165 7.52 -4.75 10.36
N LEU A 166 7.67 -5.87 11.08
CA LEU A 166 8.91 -6.21 11.76
C LEU A 166 10.04 -6.43 10.75
N PHE A 167 9.80 -7.22 9.70
CA PHE A 167 10.80 -7.51 8.69
C PHE A 167 11.09 -6.31 7.79
N TYR A 168 10.10 -5.45 7.53
CA TYR A 168 10.33 -4.20 6.81
C TYR A 168 11.29 -3.28 7.58
N LEU A 169 11.03 -3.08 8.89
CA LEU A 169 11.95 -2.33 9.75
C LEU A 169 13.30 -3.01 9.86
N TRP A 170 13.35 -4.35 9.83
CA TRP A 170 14.60 -5.07 9.94
C TRP A 170 15.45 -4.98 8.66
N GLU A 171 14.80 -5.01 7.50
CA GLU A 171 15.42 -4.82 6.18
C GLU A 171 15.87 -3.37 5.99
N SER A 172 15.09 -2.39 6.46
CA SER A 172 15.46 -0.96 6.39
C SER A 172 16.73 -0.63 7.19
N HIS A 173 17.10 -1.47 8.17
CA HIS A 173 18.36 -1.35 8.93
C HIS A 173 19.50 -2.20 8.35
N GLY A 174 19.30 -2.87 7.20
CA GLY A 174 20.32 -3.64 6.48
C GLY A 174 20.68 -5.00 7.09
N ASN A 175 20.04 -5.39 8.20
CA ASN A 175 20.37 -6.63 8.91
C ASN A 175 19.73 -7.88 8.26
N LEU A 176 18.65 -7.69 7.48
CA LEU A 176 17.98 -8.79 6.78
C LEU A 176 18.78 -9.31 5.58
N LEU A 177 19.64 -8.47 5.01
CA LEU A 177 20.51 -8.78 3.87
C LEU A 177 21.47 -9.96 4.13
N GLN A 178 21.75 -10.28 5.40
CA GLN A 178 22.62 -11.40 5.78
C GLN A 178 21.91 -12.76 5.78
N LEU A 179 20.58 -12.76 5.93
CA LEU A 179 19.75 -13.96 5.99
C LEU A 179 19.12 -14.29 4.64
N GLU A 180 19.07 -13.31 3.74
CA GLU A 180 18.39 -13.43 2.46
C GLU A 180 19.28 -14.03 1.37
N PRO A 181 18.70 -14.86 0.47
CA PRO A 181 19.36 -15.19 -0.78
C PRO A 181 19.68 -13.93 -1.57
N GLN A 182 20.86 -13.87 -2.21
CA GLN A 182 21.31 -12.68 -2.95
C GLN A 182 20.33 -12.21 -4.03
N TRP A 183 19.61 -13.15 -4.67
CA TRP A 183 18.61 -12.81 -5.69
C TRP A 183 17.39 -12.08 -5.11
N LEU A 184 17.07 -12.28 -3.83
CA LEU A 184 15.96 -11.65 -3.14
C LEU A 184 16.42 -10.35 -2.48
N ALA A 185 17.58 -10.37 -1.82
CA ALA A 185 18.19 -9.18 -1.24
C ALA A 185 18.39 -8.06 -2.29
N GLY A 186 18.70 -8.42 -3.54
CA GLY A 186 18.83 -7.47 -4.65
C GLY A 186 17.51 -6.80 -5.08
N THR A 187 16.36 -7.29 -4.61
CA THR A 187 15.04 -6.73 -4.97
C THR A 187 14.48 -5.76 -3.93
N GLY A 188 15.00 -5.76 -2.70
CA GLY A 188 14.51 -4.89 -1.60
C GLY A 188 13.08 -5.18 -1.13
N VAL A 189 12.56 -6.38 -1.43
CA VAL A 189 11.20 -6.81 -1.06
C VAL A 189 11.20 -8.12 -0.26
N GLY A 190 12.33 -8.48 0.34
CA GLY A 190 12.48 -9.74 1.05
C GLY A 190 11.60 -9.85 2.29
N TYR A 191 11.34 -8.72 2.96
CA TYR A 191 10.42 -8.59 4.08
C TYR A 191 9.00 -9.10 3.77
N ILE A 192 8.54 -9.01 2.52
CA ILE A 192 7.22 -9.50 2.11
C ILE A 192 7.18 -11.03 2.21
N LEU A 193 8.26 -11.71 1.79
CA LEU A 193 8.36 -13.16 1.87
C LEU A 193 8.34 -13.62 3.33
N PHE A 194 9.15 -13.01 4.19
CA PHE A 194 9.17 -13.37 5.61
C PHE A 194 7.86 -13.04 6.32
N GLY A 195 7.24 -11.89 6.00
CA GLY A 195 5.90 -11.57 6.47
C GLY A 195 4.86 -12.62 6.03
N PHE A 196 4.97 -13.13 4.80
CA PHE A 196 4.10 -14.19 4.29
C PHE A 196 4.34 -15.52 5.04
N LEU A 197 5.59 -15.87 5.32
CA LEU A 197 5.93 -17.04 6.14
C LEU A 197 5.37 -16.93 7.56
N CYS A 198 5.41 -15.74 8.16
CA CYS A 198 4.75 -15.48 9.45
C CYS A 198 3.23 -15.66 9.35
N SER A 199 2.60 -15.14 8.30
CA SER A 199 1.17 -15.35 8.03
C SER A 199 0.84 -16.85 7.94
N ALA A 200 1.64 -17.63 7.20
CA ALA A 200 1.49 -19.07 7.07
C ALA A 200 1.66 -19.79 8.42
N ALA A 201 2.67 -19.42 9.21
CA ALA A 201 2.84 -19.95 10.57
C ALA A 201 1.63 -19.63 11.46
N GLY A 202 1.09 -18.41 11.39
CA GLY A 202 -0.16 -18.03 12.06
C GLY A 202 -1.35 -18.90 11.64
N TYR A 203 -1.48 -19.16 10.34
CA TYR A 203 -2.54 -20.03 9.80
C TYR A 203 -2.47 -21.47 10.34
N PHE A 204 -1.27 -22.05 10.41
CA PHE A 204 -1.09 -23.43 10.90
C PHE A 204 -1.22 -23.53 12.43
N THR A 205 -0.68 -22.56 13.17
CA THR A 205 -0.79 -22.52 14.65
C THR A 205 -2.20 -22.23 15.14
N GLY A 206 -3.01 -21.52 14.35
CA GLY A 206 -4.40 -21.25 14.66
C GLY A 206 -5.33 -22.47 14.51
N LYS A 207 -4.84 -23.60 13.97
CA LYS A 207 -5.66 -24.80 13.76
C LYS A 207 -6.10 -25.36 15.11
N PRO A 208 -7.41 -25.52 15.37
CA PRO A 208 -7.86 -26.10 16.63
C PRO A 208 -7.30 -27.52 16.75
N VAL A 209 -6.64 -27.79 17.87
CA VAL A 209 -6.26 -29.15 18.24
C VAL A 209 -7.57 -29.88 18.51
N ASN A 210 -7.95 -30.81 17.63
CA ASN A 210 -9.09 -31.71 17.88
C ASN A 210 -8.87 -32.38 19.24
N LYS A 211 -9.75 -32.06 20.21
CA LYS A 211 -9.95 -32.85 21.42
C LYS A 211 -11.16 -33.74 21.20
#